data_AF-A0A0C2MLU8-F1
#
_entry.id   AF-A0A0C2MLU8-F1
#
_cell.length_a   1.000
_cell.length_b   1.000
_cell.length_c   1.000
_cell.angle_alpha   90.00
_cell.angle_beta   90.00
_cell.angle_gamma   90.00
#
_symmetry.space_group_name_H-M   'P 1'
#
loop_
_entity.id
_entity.type
_entity.pdbx_description
1 polymer ?
#
loop_
_entity_poly.entity_id
_entity_poly.type
_entity_poly.pdbx_seq_one_letter_code
_entity_poly.pdbx_strand_id
1 'polypeptide(L)'
;MFLAPIQAGYFTALIEHAPQYAGDTFSSINISGKFSGVSQRFLVAKLSERIPDMRVADKYSFIITGIVLFGLSMICVLFGTADMQPWAQTSPKNVENSIKQNTRNAKDLEVEA
;
A
#
# COMPACT_ATOMS: atom_id res chain seq x y z
N MET A 1 -0.24 1.95 -22.45
CA MET A 1 0.10 3.25 -21.85
C MET A 1 -1.20 4.00 -21.53
N PHE A 2 -1.97 3.52 -20.55
CA PHE A 2 -3.24 4.13 -20.07
C PHE A 2 -3.47 3.84 -18.57
N LEU A 3 -2.42 3.39 -17.86
CA LEU A 3 -2.46 3.05 -16.44
C LEU A 3 -1.98 4.20 -15.54
N ALA A 4 -1.39 5.26 -16.11
CA ALA A 4 -0.85 6.38 -15.35
C ALA A 4 -1.88 7.08 -14.44
N PRO A 5 -3.15 7.28 -14.84
CA PRO A 5 -4.15 7.87 -13.95
C PRO A 5 -4.52 6.95 -12.78
N ILE A 6 -4.61 5.64 -13.03
CA ILE A 6 -4.90 4.63 -12.00
C ILE A 6 -3.74 4.54 -11.01
N GLN A 7 -2.52 4.61 -11.52
CA GLN A 7 -1.31 4.57 -10.72
C GLN A 7 -1.15 5.84 -9.87
N ALA A 8 -1.46 7.01 -10.42
CA ALA A 8 -1.45 8.27 -9.69
C ALA A 8 -2.51 8.30 -8.57
N GLY A 9 -3.76 7.89 -8.87
CA GLY A 9 -4.84 7.85 -7.87
C GLY A 9 -4.54 6.89 -6.71
N TYR A 10 -3.96 5.73 -7.00
CA TYR A 10 -3.50 4.79 -5.98
C TYR A 10 -2.44 5.40 -5.05
N PHE A 11 -1.47 6.13 -5.60
CA PHE A 11 -0.44 6.78 -4.78
C PHE A 11 -0.99 7.93 -3.96
N THR A 12 -1.89 8.74 -4.50
CA THR A 12 -2.54 9.83 -3.77
C THR A 12 -3.35 9.29 -2.59
N ALA A 13 -4.17 8.26 -2.81
CA ALA A 13 -4.95 7.64 -1.74
C ALA A 13 -4.07 7.05 -0.63
N LEU A 14 -2.92 6.47 -0.97
CA LEU A 14 -1.99 5.92 0.02
C LEU A 14 -1.37 7.02 0.90
N ILE A 15 -0.99 8.14 0.29
CA ILE A 15 -0.38 9.28 0.98
C ILE A 15 -1.42 9.95 1.88
N GLU A 16 -2.67 10.08 1.43
CA GLU A 16 -3.77 10.61 2.25
C GLU A 16 -4.11 9.67 3.42
N HIS A 17 -3.99 8.36 3.23
CA HIS A 17 -4.31 7.37 4.26
C HIS A 17 -3.30 7.36 5.42
N ALA A 18 -2.00 7.42 5.14
CA ALA A 18 -0.94 7.36 6.15
C ALA A 18 0.34 8.13 5.74
N PRO A 19 0.36 9.47 5.84
CA PRO A 19 1.44 10.29 5.29
C PRO A 19 2.80 10.07 5.96
N GLN A 20 2.85 9.86 7.28
CA GLN A 20 4.11 9.64 8.01
C GLN A 20 4.73 8.27 7.76
N TYR A 21 3.90 7.28 7.38
CA TYR A 21 4.31 5.90 7.10
C TYR A 21 4.18 5.56 5.61
N ALA A 22 4.07 6.57 4.76
CA ALA A 22 3.83 6.40 3.33
C ALA A 22 4.97 5.62 2.67
N GLY A 23 6.23 5.83 3.09
CA GLY A 23 7.39 5.11 2.57
C GLY A 23 7.34 3.60 2.82
N ASP A 24 7.10 3.19 4.07
CA ASP A 24 7.04 1.78 4.47
C ASP A 24 5.82 1.06 3.86
N THR A 25 4.69 1.76 3.82
CA THR A 25 3.45 1.26 3.22
C THR A 25 3.63 1.08 1.70
N PHE A 26 4.26 2.04 1.03
CA PHE A 26 4.57 1.98 -0.40
C PHE A 26 5.55 0.84 -0.72
N SER A 27 6.56 0.62 0.12
CA SER A 27 7.51 -0.48 -0.03
C SER A 27 6.79 -1.83 0.05
N SER A 28 5.94 -2.01 1.07
CA SER A 28 5.17 -3.25 1.28
C SER A 28 4.27 -3.59 0.08
N ILE A 29 3.63 -2.58 -0.50
CA ILE A 29 2.75 -2.80 -1.65
C ILE A 29 3.56 -3.06 -2.93
N ASN A 30 4.71 -2.41 -3.11
CA ASN A 30 5.60 -2.73 -4.21
C ASN A 30 6.15 -4.15 -4.13
N ILE A 31 6.45 -4.66 -2.93
CA ILE A 31 6.85 -6.06 -2.74
C ILE A 31 5.72 -6.99 -3.18
N SER A 32 4.47 -6.73 -2.74
CA SER A 32 3.31 -7.51 -3.16
C SER A 32 3.07 -7.46 -4.67
N GLY A 33 3.23 -6.29 -5.30
CA GLY A 33 3.12 -6.12 -6.75
C GLY A 33 4.17 -6.93 -7.52
N LYS A 34 5.43 -6.93 -7.05
CA LYS A 34 6.50 -7.75 -7.64
C LYS A 34 6.23 -9.24 -7.45
N PHE A 35 5.74 -9.63 -6.27
CA PHE A 35 5.38 -11.01 -5.98
C PHE A 35 4.29 -11.52 -6.94
N SER A 36 3.25 -10.72 -7.21
CA SER A 36 2.20 -11.05 -8.18
C SER A 36 2.77 -11.39 -9.56
N GLY A 37 3.75 -10.62 -10.06
CA GLY A 37 4.42 -10.89 -11.33
C GLY A 37 5.20 -12.21 -11.35
N VAL A 38 5.81 -12.60 -10.22
CA VAL A 38 6.47 -13.91 -10.07
C VAL A 38 5.45 -15.04 -10.04
N SER A 39 4.37 -14.88 -9.29
CA SER A 39 3.28 -15.87 -9.21
C SER A 39 2.62 -16.11 -10.56
N GLN A 40 2.44 -15.08 -11.39
CA GLN A 40 1.87 -15.22 -12.71
C GLN A 40 2.74 -16.08 -13.64
N ARG A 41 4.07 -15.90 -13.60
CA ARG A 41 5.01 -16.75 -14.37
C ARG A 41 4.97 -18.20 -13.89
N PHE A 42 4.89 -18.41 -12.58
CA PHE A 42 4.77 -19.75 -12.02
C PHE A 42 3.47 -20.44 -12.44
N LEU A 43 2.34 -19.71 -12.44
CA LEU A 43 1.04 -20.21 -12.87
C LEU A 43 1.06 -20.63 -14.35
N VAL A 44 1.59 -19.78 -15.25
CA VAL A 44 1.72 -20.10 -16.68
C VAL A 44 2.62 -21.32 -16.88
N ALA A 45 3.76 -21.40 -16.18
CA ALA A 45 4.68 -22.52 -16.28
C ALA A 45 4.00 -23.86 -15.90
N LYS A 46 3.26 -23.88 -14.79
CA LYS A 46 2.51 -25.07 -14.38
C LYS A 46 1.37 -25.44 -15.33
N LEU A 47 0.73 -24.44 -15.93
CA LEU A 47 -0.37 -24.67 -16.86
C LEU A 47 0.14 -25.18 -18.21
N SER A 48 1.31 -24.69 -18.66
CA SER A 48 2.01 -25.14 -19.86
C SER A 48 2.60 -26.55 -19.72
N GLU A 49 2.91 -27.01 -18.50
CA GLU A 49 3.32 -28.40 -18.23
C GLU A 49 2.16 -29.39 -18.49
N ARG A 50 0.92 -28.94 -18.29
CA ARG A 50 -0.28 -29.79 -18.38
C ARG A 50 -1.00 -29.71 -19.74
N ILE A 51 -0.84 -28.60 -20.45
CA ILE A 51 -1.49 -28.34 -21.75
C ILE A 51 -0.39 -28.13 -22.79
N PRO A 52 -0.26 -29.01 -23.81
CA PRO A 52 0.79 -28.89 -24.83
C PRO A 52 0.59 -27.68 -25.75
N ASP A 53 -0.62 -27.12 -25.77
CA ASP A 53 -0.99 -25.98 -26.59
C ASP A 53 -0.78 -24.65 -25.85
N MET A 54 0.33 -23.96 -26.14
CA MET A 54 0.73 -22.70 -25.49
C MET A 54 -0.37 -21.62 -25.56
N ARG A 55 -1.07 -21.51 -26.70
CA ARG A 55 -2.13 -20.51 -26.90
C ARG A 55 -3.30 -20.72 -25.94
N VAL A 56 -3.59 -21.97 -25.62
CA VAL A 56 -4.70 -22.36 -24.73
C VAL A 56 -4.28 -22.16 -23.28
N ALA A 57 -3.05 -22.54 -22.93
CA ALA A 57 -2.48 -22.32 -21.60
C ALA A 57 -2.45 -20.83 -21.22
N ASP A 58 -2.00 -19.95 -22.11
CA ASP A 58 -1.98 -18.50 -21.85
C ASP A 58 -3.39 -17.93 -21.66
N LYS A 59 -4.35 -18.36 -22.50
CA LYS A 59 -5.76 -17.95 -22.37
C LYS A 59 -6.33 -18.31 -21.00
N TYR A 60 -6.14 -19.56 -20.56
CA TYR A 60 -6.63 -19.99 -19.25
C TYR A 60 -5.92 -19.28 -18.11
N SER A 61 -4.60 -19.06 -18.21
CA SER A 61 -3.87 -18.30 -17.20
C SER A 61 -4.43 -16.88 -17.06
N PHE A 62 -4.72 -16.20 -18.17
CA PHE A 62 -5.29 -14.84 -18.13
C PHE A 62 -6.69 -14.82 -17.50
N ILE A 63 -7.53 -15.82 -17.80
CA ILE A 63 -8.88 -15.95 -17.22
C ILE A 63 -8.79 -16.20 -15.71
N ILE A 64 -7.93 -17.13 -15.28
CA ILE A 64 -7.73 -17.45 -13.86
C ILE A 64 -7.23 -16.21 -13.10
N THR A 65 -6.21 -15.54 -13.64
CA THR A 65 -5.69 -14.30 -13.06
C THR A 65 -6.77 -13.21 -12.98
N GLY A 66 -7.59 -13.06 -14.03
CA GLY A 66 -8.71 -12.11 -14.05
C GLY A 66 -9.75 -12.38 -12.96
N ILE A 67 -10.14 -13.63 -12.73
CA ILE A 67 -11.10 -14.01 -11.68
C ILE A 67 -10.52 -13.69 -10.30
N VAL A 68 -9.25 -14.02 -10.06
CA VAL A 68 -8.57 -13.74 -8.78
C VAL A 68 -8.50 -12.24 -8.52
N LEU A 69 -8.09 -11.44 -9.50
CA LEU A 69 -8.04 -9.97 -9.40
C LEU A 69 -9.41 -9.37 -9.14
N PHE A 70 -10.45 -9.85 -9.83
CA PHE A 70 -11.81 -9.40 -9.61
C PHE A 70 -12.30 -9.70 -8.19
N GLY A 71 -12.06 -10.93 -7.70
CA GLY A 71 -12.41 -11.32 -6.34
C GLY A 71 -11.70 -10.48 -5.28
N LEU A 72 -10.39 -10.24 -5.45
CA LEU A 72 -9.61 -9.41 -4.53
C LEU A 72 -10.08 -7.94 -4.57
N SER A 73 -10.39 -7.42 -5.77
CA SER A 73 -10.91 -6.06 -5.93
C SER A 73 -12.27 -5.90 -5.25
N MET A 74 -13.15 -6.91 -5.27
CA MET A 74 -14.43 -6.85 -4.56
C MET A 74 -14.27 -6.74 -3.05
N ILE A 75 -13.30 -7.44 -2.47
CA ILE A 75 -12.98 -7.31 -1.05
C ILE A 75 -12.52 -5.89 -0.73
N CYS A 76 -11.65 -5.32 -1.56
CA CYS A 76 -11.21 -3.93 -1.40
C CYS A 76 -12.35 -2.92 -1.55
N VAL A 77 -13.34 -3.16 -2.41
CA VAL A 77 -14.50 -2.26 -2.56
C VAL A 77 -15.43 -2.33 -1.34
N LEU A 78 -15.63 -3.51 -0.78
CA LEU A 78 -16.55 -3.70 0.35
C LEU A 78 -15.97 -3.24 1.69
N PHE A 79 -14.65 -3.41 1.88
CA PHE A 79 -13.99 -3.14 3.16
C PHE A 79 -12.93 -2.02 3.10
N GLY A 80 -12.63 -1.49 1.91
CA GLY A 80 -11.65 -0.42 1.76
C GLY A 80 -12.20 0.89 2.32
N THR A 81 -11.44 1.50 3.21
CA THR A 81 -11.63 2.90 3.62
C THR A 81 -10.50 3.74 3.05
N ALA A 82 -10.82 4.93 2.57
CA ALA A 82 -9.85 5.93 2.14
C ALA A 82 -9.56 6.97 3.22
N ASP A 83 -10.21 6.87 4.38
CA ASP A 83 -10.06 7.84 5.45
C ASP A 83 -8.69 7.71 6.12
N MET A 84 -8.16 8.82 6.61
CA MET A 84 -6.90 8.85 7.35
C MET A 84 -7.00 7.95 8.58
N GLN A 85 -6.13 6.92 8.67
CA GLN A 85 -6.20 6.00 9.80
C GLN A 85 -5.87 6.70 11.12
N PRO A 86 -6.58 6.40 12.22
CA PRO A 86 -6.44 7.10 13.50
C PRO A 86 -5.05 6.98 14.13
N TRP A 87 -4.27 5.94 13.77
CA TRP A 87 -2.88 5.77 14.22
C TRP A 87 -1.87 6.57 13.39
N ALA A 88 -2.24 7.00 12.19
CA ALA A 88 -1.43 7.83 11.31
C ALA A 88 -1.74 9.34 11.46
N GLN A 89 -2.78 9.68 12.24
CA GLN A 89 -3.08 11.07 12.58
C GLN A 89 -1.96 11.63 13.45
N THR A 90 -1.34 12.72 12.99
CA THR A 90 -0.46 13.54 13.82
C THR A 90 -1.31 14.18 14.91
N SER A 91 -1.51 13.48 16.02
CA SER A 91 -2.26 14.03 17.15
C SER A 91 -1.54 15.29 17.63
N PRO A 92 -2.24 16.43 17.81
CA PRO A 92 -1.65 17.66 18.34
C PRO A 92 -1.02 17.47 19.73
N LYS A 93 -1.34 16.37 20.44
CA LYS A 93 -0.73 16.00 21.72
C LYS A 93 0.79 15.86 21.67
N ASN A 94 1.38 15.43 20.55
CA ASN A 94 2.84 15.24 20.49
C ASN A 94 3.60 16.57 20.25
N VAL A 95 2.95 17.52 19.59
CA VAL A 95 3.48 18.88 19.37
C VAL A 95 3.27 19.73 20.62
N GLU A 96 2.12 19.63 21.29
CA GLU A 96 1.86 20.37 22.52
C GLU A 96 2.76 19.90 23.68
N ASN A 97 3.03 18.59 23.79
CA ASN A 97 3.92 18.06 24.82
C ASN A 97 5.39 18.44 24.57
N SER A 98 5.85 18.45 23.32
CA SER A 98 7.21 18.87 22.99
C SER A 98 7.42 20.38 23.20
N ILE A 99 6.42 21.21 22.88
CA ILE A 99 6.45 22.65 23.18
C ILE A 99 6.43 22.90 24.69
N LYS A 100 5.53 22.25 25.45
CA LYS A 100 5.46 22.41 26.92
C LYS A 100 6.73 21.96 27.63
N GLN A 101 7.37 20.89 27.15
CA GLN A 101 8.62 20.39 27.71
C GLN A 101 9.79 21.34 27.40
N ASN A 102 9.85 21.90 26.19
CA ASN A 102 10.88 22.88 25.82
C ASN A 102 10.72 24.20 26.60
N THR A 103 9.49 24.65 26.84
CA THR A 103 9.22 25.85 27.67
C THR A 103 9.52 25.63 29.16
N ARG A 104 9.38 24.40 29.70
CA ARG A 104 9.82 24.09 31.07
C ARG A 104 11.34 24.14 31.19
N ASN A 105 12.04 23.43 30.31
CA ASN A 105 13.50 23.38 30.34
C ASN A 105 14.14 24.77 30.20
N ALA A 106 13.56 25.66 29.37
CA ALA A 106 14.02 27.04 29.24
C ALA A 106 13.85 27.86 30.53
N LYS A 107 12.76 27.66 31.28
CA LYS A 107 12.51 28.35 32.55
C LYS A 107 13.41 27.83 33.68
N ASP A 108 13.71 26.54 33.69
CA ASP A 108 14.60 25.94 34.69
C ASP A 108 16.05 26.44 34.52
N LEU A 109 16.47 26.70 33.27
CA LEU A 109 17.77 27.31 32.94
C LEU A 109 17.91 28.80 33.32
N GLU A 110 16.81 29.55 33.35
CA GLU A 110 16.80 30.95 33.80
C GLU A 110 16.80 31.09 35.33
N VAL A 111 16.45 30.03 36.06
CA VAL A 111 16.41 30.02 37.54
C VAL A 111 17.75 29.57 38.14
N GLU A 112 18.59 28.86 37.37
CA GLU A 112 19.93 28.41 37.79
C GLU A 112 21.08 29.38 37.41
N ALA A 113 20.80 30.49 36.71
CA ALA A 113 21.79 31.52 36.31
C ALA A 113 21.73 32.77 37.22
#